data_AF-A0A2M7Y271-F1
#
_entry.id   AF-A0A2M7Y271-F1
#
_cell.length_a   1.000
_cell.length_b   1.000
_cell.length_c   1.000
_cell.angle_alpha   90.00
_cell.angle_beta   90.00
_cell.angle_gamma   90.00
#
_symmetry.space_group_name_H-M   'P 1'
#
loop_
_entity.id
_entity.type
_entity.pdbx_description
1 polymer ?
#
loop_
_entity_poly.entity_id
_entity_poly.type
_entity_poly.pdbx_seq_one_letter_code
_entity_poly.pdbx_strand_id
1 'polypeptide(L)'
;MQTYDPRIYAVGECVAHRGIAYGLVAPLFEQAKVCANHLANFGIARYTGSVLSTKLKVTGIDLFSAGNFMGGEGTDEIVLNDPSGGVYKKLVVKNDTLVGAVLYGDTADGAWYFQLVKDGQNIHEIRDHLMFGQNHVGDVGHAGKTLAATMADDAQVCGCNGVCKGDIVKAIKSQGLFTLDDVRKHTKASSSCGSCTGLVEQILASTVGGAYTPADTRDKPMCGCTDHAHGVVRQTIRERHLITIPDAMSYMEWKTPNGCPSCRPALNYYLISTWPGEAKDDPQSRFINERAHANIQKDGTYSVIPRMWGGLTTPAELRTIVDVAEKYEVPTVKMTGGARIDLLGIKKEDLPKVWADLGAAGMVSGHAYGKSIRTVKTCVGAEHCRFGTQRSMAMGVKLERMLFGMWSPHKVKLAVSGCPRNCAEAGIKDIGVIGVDAGYELYVAGNGGIKTEVAQFLCKVKSDEEVMEYSGAFLQLYREEGFYLERTCHYVARVGLDHVKAAVVDDPLRRKDLLERLLFALQDYADPWQAAVAQPALRREYQVIEIKEAEVVS
;
A
#
# COMPACT_ATOMS: atom_id res chain seq x y z
N MET A 1 -22.31 -8.65 31.08
CA MET A 1 -22.47 -7.93 29.80
C MET A 1 -23.71 -7.06 29.85
N GLN A 2 -24.91 -7.60 30.08
CA GLN A 2 -26.06 -6.77 30.48
C GLN A 2 -25.82 -6.21 31.88
N THR A 3 -26.16 -4.94 32.11
CA THR A 3 -26.05 -4.30 33.43
C THR A 3 -27.28 -4.57 34.29
N TYR A 4 -27.36 -3.98 35.49
CA TYR A 4 -28.58 -4.00 36.29
C TYR A 4 -29.74 -3.26 35.61
N ASP A 5 -29.45 -2.22 34.82
CA ASP A 5 -30.43 -1.68 33.89
C ASP A 5 -30.54 -2.64 32.68
N PRO A 6 -31.71 -3.26 32.45
CA PRO A 6 -31.88 -4.23 31.37
C PRO A 6 -31.76 -3.61 29.97
N ARG A 7 -31.81 -2.28 29.85
CA ARG A 7 -31.66 -1.56 28.57
C ARG A 7 -30.20 -1.29 28.20
N ILE A 8 -29.26 -1.54 29.13
CA ILE A 8 -27.85 -1.19 28.95
C ILE A 8 -27.01 -2.47 28.86
N TYR A 9 -26.22 -2.56 27.79
CA TYR A 9 -25.21 -3.58 27.57
C TYR A 9 -23.82 -2.94 27.53
N ALA A 10 -22.86 -3.58 28.20
CA ALA A 10 -21.44 -3.28 28.13
C ALA A 10 -20.73 -4.37 27.32
N VAL A 11 -19.88 -3.94 26.39
CA VAL A 11 -19.03 -4.79 25.54
C VAL A 11 -17.61 -4.20 25.48
N GLY A 12 -16.64 -5.00 25.05
CA GLY A 12 -15.25 -4.61 24.96
C GLY A 12 -14.60 -4.44 26.33
N GLU A 13 -13.84 -3.36 26.48
CA GLU A 13 -13.06 -3.07 27.69
C GLU A 13 -13.92 -2.52 28.84
N CYS A 14 -15.17 -2.17 28.57
CA CYS A 14 -16.12 -1.72 29.58
C CYS A 14 -16.70 -2.88 30.43
N VAL A 15 -16.31 -4.14 30.18
CA VAL A 15 -16.81 -5.31 30.91
C VAL A 15 -15.72 -6.32 31.22
N ALA A 16 -15.66 -6.79 32.47
CA ALA A 16 -14.85 -7.93 32.87
C ALA A 16 -15.72 -9.20 32.83
N HIS A 17 -15.48 -10.09 31.87
CA HIS A 17 -16.18 -11.37 31.80
C HIS A 17 -15.42 -12.42 32.60
N ARG A 18 -16.03 -12.91 33.70
CA ARG A 18 -15.39 -13.86 34.65
C ARG A 18 -14.04 -13.35 35.18
N GLY A 19 -13.97 -12.05 35.48
CA GLY A 19 -12.76 -11.39 35.98
C GLY A 19 -11.74 -11.01 34.91
N ILE A 20 -12.00 -11.29 33.62
CA ILE A 20 -11.07 -11.00 32.52
C ILE A 20 -11.58 -9.83 31.69
N ALA A 21 -10.79 -8.77 31.59
CA ALA A 21 -10.91 -7.73 30.57
C ALA A 21 -9.93 -8.06 29.43
N TYR A 22 -10.44 -8.28 28.22
CA TYR A 22 -9.66 -8.92 27.15
C TYR A 22 -8.72 -7.99 26.38
N GLY A 23 -8.97 -6.68 26.33
CA GLY A 23 -8.09 -5.70 25.67
C GLY A 23 -7.88 -5.92 24.16
N LEU A 24 -8.79 -6.66 23.51
CA LEU A 24 -8.64 -7.11 22.13
C LEU A 24 -9.94 -6.92 21.34
N VAL A 25 -9.78 -6.66 20.04
CA VAL A 25 -10.89 -6.37 19.12
C VAL A 25 -11.78 -7.59 18.87
N ALA A 26 -11.21 -8.79 18.74
CA ALA A 26 -12.00 -9.98 18.43
C ALA A 26 -12.98 -10.37 19.56
N PRO A 27 -12.55 -10.43 20.84
CA PRO A 27 -13.47 -10.62 21.97
C PRO A 27 -14.56 -9.53 22.05
N LEU A 28 -14.24 -8.28 21.71
CA LEU A 28 -15.23 -7.20 21.65
C LEU A 28 -16.30 -7.50 20.60
N PHE A 29 -15.92 -7.93 19.39
CA PHE A 29 -16.89 -8.28 18.35
C PHE A 29 -17.76 -9.49 18.73
N GLU A 30 -17.19 -10.50 19.41
CA GLU A 30 -17.96 -11.63 19.94
C GLU A 30 -18.99 -11.18 20.97
N GLN A 31 -18.59 -10.31 21.90
CA GLN A 31 -19.50 -9.70 22.88
C GLN A 31 -20.57 -8.84 22.19
N ALA A 32 -20.20 -8.07 21.16
CA ALA A 32 -21.13 -7.26 20.39
C ALA A 32 -22.14 -8.12 19.61
N LYS A 33 -21.74 -9.27 19.06
CA LYS A 33 -22.65 -10.23 18.42
C LYS A 33 -23.69 -10.79 19.40
N VAL A 34 -23.27 -11.14 20.62
CA VAL A 34 -24.19 -11.61 21.67
C VAL A 34 -25.15 -10.50 22.09
N CYS A 35 -24.65 -9.28 22.30
CA CYS A 35 -25.46 -8.09 22.58
C CYS A 35 -26.50 -7.84 21.47
N ALA A 36 -26.07 -7.86 20.21
CA ALA A 36 -26.96 -7.66 19.06
C ALA A 36 -28.03 -8.75 18.94
N ASN A 37 -27.69 -10.01 19.23
CA ASN A 37 -28.66 -11.11 19.24
C ASN A 37 -29.77 -10.89 20.28
N HIS A 38 -29.40 -10.44 21.48
CA HIS A 38 -30.36 -10.11 22.54
C HIS A 38 -31.24 -8.91 22.17
N LEU A 39 -30.64 -7.82 21.68
CA LEU A 39 -31.37 -6.60 21.30
C LEU A 39 -32.31 -6.84 20.11
N ALA A 40 -31.95 -7.74 19.20
CA ALA A 40 -32.77 -8.12 18.06
C ALA A 40 -33.80 -9.22 18.36
N ASN A 41 -33.93 -9.67 19.62
CA ASN A 41 -34.84 -10.74 20.06
C ASN A 41 -34.67 -12.06 19.29
N PHE A 42 -33.44 -12.40 18.88
CA PHE A 42 -33.14 -13.60 18.08
C PHE A 42 -32.83 -14.88 18.91
N GLY A 43 -32.91 -14.83 20.24
CA GLY A 43 -32.80 -16.02 21.10
C GLY A 43 -31.82 -15.87 22.27
N ILE A 44 -31.31 -17.01 22.75
CA ILE A 44 -30.44 -17.15 23.94
C ILE A 44 -28.96 -17.35 23.55
N ALA A 45 -28.29 -16.29 23.10
CA ALA A 45 -26.85 -16.32 22.86
C ALA A 45 -26.08 -16.05 24.17
N ARG A 46 -25.00 -16.80 24.44
CA ARG A 46 -24.17 -16.55 25.64
C ARG A 46 -22.71 -16.45 25.25
N TYR A 47 -22.07 -15.36 25.66
CA TYR A 47 -20.61 -15.24 25.59
C TYR A 47 -19.98 -16.15 26.67
N THR A 48 -19.13 -17.09 26.26
CA THR A 48 -18.47 -18.05 27.15
C THR A 48 -17.03 -17.70 27.48
N GLY A 49 -16.48 -16.67 26.82
CA GLY A 49 -15.08 -16.27 26.85
C GLY A 49 -14.35 -16.66 25.56
N SER A 50 -13.37 -15.83 25.16
CA SER A 50 -12.58 -16.04 23.94
C SER A 50 -11.24 -16.72 24.24
N VAL A 51 -10.77 -17.55 23.33
CA VAL A 51 -9.37 -17.99 23.28
C VAL A 51 -8.54 -16.84 22.73
N LEU A 52 -7.51 -16.45 23.45
CA LEU A 52 -6.70 -15.29 23.08
C LEU A 52 -5.65 -15.66 22.05
N SER A 53 -5.60 -14.87 20.98
CA SER A 53 -4.39 -14.69 20.20
C SER A 53 -3.96 -13.24 20.33
N THR A 54 -2.69 -13.04 20.66
CA THR A 54 -2.10 -11.71 20.75
C THR A 54 -1.01 -11.60 19.70
N LYS A 55 -1.20 -10.66 18.76
CA LYS A 55 -0.15 -10.22 17.84
C LYS A 55 0.27 -8.82 18.24
N LEU A 56 1.53 -8.68 18.65
CA LEU A 56 2.07 -7.38 19.06
C LEU A 56 2.21 -6.50 17.81
N LYS A 57 1.63 -5.30 17.81
CA LYS A 57 1.71 -4.34 16.70
C LYS A 57 2.75 -3.25 16.98
N VAL A 58 3.94 -3.65 17.44
CA VAL A 58 5.07 -2.75 17.62
C VAL A 58 6.00 -2.89 16.41
N THR A 59 6.31 -1.79 15.75
CA THR A 59 7.23 -1.78 14.60
C THR A 59 8.57 -2.41 14.98
N GLY A 60 8.99 -3.44 14.25
CA GLY A 60 10.26 -4.14 14.45
C GLY A 60 10.22 -5.28 15.48
N ILE A 61 9.07 -5.59 16.07
CA ILE A 61 8.89 -6.76 16.93
C ILE A 61 7.70 -7.58 16.41
N ASP A 62 8.02 -8.61 15.64
CA ASP A 62 7.05 -9.60 15.20
C ASP A 62 6.91 -10.65 16.31
N LEU A 63 5.88 -10.50 17.16
CA LEU A 63 5.56 -11.44 18.23
C LEU A 63 4.12 -11.93 18.10
N PHE A 64 3.94 -13.24 18.22
CA PHE A 64 2.65 -13.92 18.25
C PHE A 64 2.59 -14.88 19.42
N SER A 65 1.48 -14.92 20.14
CA SER A 65 1.21 -15.97 21.11
C SER A 65 -0.26 -16.40 21.10
N ALA A 66 -0.48 -17.68 21.40
CA ALA A 66 -1.77 -18.35 21.42
C ALA A 66 -1.82 -19.43 22.52
N GLY A 67 -2.97 -19.59 23.16
CA GLY A 67 -3.21 -20.68 24.11
C GLY A 67 -2.31 -20.68 25.36
N ASN A 68 -2.07 -21.85 25.94
CA ASN A 68 -1.12 -22.07 27.03
C ASN A 68 0.31 -22.23 26.48
N PHE A 69 0.91 -21.12 26.04
CA PHE A 69 2.28 -21.11 25.50
C PHE A 69 3.38 -21.21 26.56
N MET A 70 3.03 -21.09 27.86
CA MET A 70 4.00 -21.20 28.96
C MET A 70 4.37 -22.66 29.25
N GLY A 71 3.46 -23.61 29.02
CA GLY A 71 3.64 -25.02 29.39
C GLY A 71 3.22 -25.33 30.82
N GLY A 72 3.54 -26.53 31.30
CA GLY A 72 3.29 -26.99 32.67
C GLY A 72 3.57 -28.49 32.86
N GLU A 73 3.20 -29.06 33.99
CA GLU A 73 3.32 -30.51 34.20
C GLU A 73 2.50 -31.30 33.16
N GLY A 74 3.14 -32.30 32.55
CA GLY A 74 2.53 -33.16 31.53
C GLY A 74 2.36 -32.51 30.15
N THR A 75 3.18 -31.48 29.82
CA THR A 75 3.26 -30.93 28.45
C THR A 75 4.65 -31.13 27.86
N ASP A 76 4.72 -31.39 26.56
CA ASP A 76 5.95 -31.38 25.77
C ASP A 76 6.17 -30.01 25.12
N GLU A 77 7.43 -29.69 24.82
CA GLU A 77 7.81 -28.48 24.10
C GLU A 77 8.58 -28.82 22.83
N ILE A 78 8.18 -28.23 21.70
CA ILE A 78 8.96 -28.24 20.46
C ILE A 78 9.48 -26.82 20.27
N VAL A 79 10.80 -26.65 20.17
CA VAL A 79 11.45 -25.32 20.13
C VAL A 79 12.38 -25.21 18.93
N LEU A 80 12.19 -24.14 18.16
CA LEU A 80 13.15 -23.65 17.17
C LEU A 80 13.70 -22.33 17.69
N ASN A 81 15.01 -22.25 17.87
CA ASN A 81 15.70 -21.06 18.36
C ASN A 81 16.88 -20.74 17.43
N ASP A 82 16.72 -19.72 16.60
CA ASP A 82 17.77 -19.14 15.77
C ASP A 82 18.00 -17.68 16.17
N PRO A 83 18.91 -17.42 17.14
CA PRO A 83 19.24 -16.07 17.56
C PRO A 83 19.86 -15.21 16.45
N SER A 84 20.53 -15.83 15.47
CA SER A 84 21.21 -15.10 14.38
C SER A 84 20.21 -14.64 13.32
N GLY A 85 19.22 -15.47 13.01
CA GLY A 85 18.08 -15.13 12.15
C GLY A 85 16.99 -14.32 12.87
N GLY A 86 17.08 -14.17 14.20
CA GLY A 86 16.08 -13.47 15.01
C GLY A 86 14.75 -14.23 15.12
N VAL A 87 14.77 -15.56 14.95
CA VAL A 87 13.57 -16.39 14.96
C VAL A 87 13.54 -17.24 16.22
N TYR A 88 12.43 -17.20 16.94
CA TYR A 88 12.14 -18.12 18.03
C TYR A 88 10.70 -18.62 17.90
N LYS A 89 10.52 -19.94 17.82
CA LYS A 89 9.19 -20.58 17.80
C LYS A 89 9.17 -21.64 18.90
N LYS A 90 8.17 -21.58 19.78
CA LYS A 90 7.89 -22.62 20.79
C LYS A 90 6.45 -23.06 20.66
N LEU A 91 6.26 -24.36 20.54
CA LEU A 91 4.97 -25.03 20.48
C LEU A 91 4.83 -25.93 21.72
N VAL A 92 3.71 -25.82 22.42
CA VAL A 92 3.42 -26.59 23.64
C VAL A 92 2.36 -27.63 23.31
N VAL A 93 2.67 -28.89 23.56
CA VAL A 93 1.83 -30.04 23.20
C VAL A 93 1.42 -30.79 24.47
N LYS A 94 0.17 -31.25 24.53
CA LYS A 94 -0.34 -32.13 25.59
C LYS A 94 -1.21 -33.21 24.97
N ASN A 95 -0.91 -34.48 25.22
CA ASN A 95 -1.66 -35.63 24.68
C ASN A 95 -1.85 -35.54 23.15
N ASP A 96 -0.75 -35.31 22.41
CA ASP A 96 -0.75 -35.09 20.95
C ASP A 96 -1.72 -34.01 20.46
N THR A 97 -2.01 -33.01 21.29
CA THR A 97 -2.80 -31.84 20.92
C THR A 97 -1.96 -30.59 21.17
N LEU A 98 -1.96 -29.64 20.23
CA LEU A 98 -1.29 -28.36 20.43
C LEU A 98 -2.11 -27.52 21.43
N VAL A 99 -1.53 -27.17 22.57
CA VAL A 99 -2.21 -26.40 23.63
C VAL A 99 -1.72 -24.95 23.72
N GLY A 100 -0.60 -24.62 23.08
CA GLY A 100 -0.12 -23.25 22.99
C GLY A 100 1.01 -23.06 21.99
N ALA A 101 1.23 -21.82 21.60
CA ALA A 101 2.31 -21.43 20.70
C ALA A 101 2.81 -20.02 21.02
N VAL A 102 4.11 -19.80 20.91
CA VAL A 102 4.74 -18.47 20.93
C VAL A 102 5.76 -18.38 19.80
N LEU A 103 5.64 -17.34 18.98
CA LEU A 103 6.50 -17.08 17.83
C LEU A 103 7.08 -15.67 17.94
N TYR A 104 8.36 -15.53 17.62
CA TYR A 104 9.11 -14.28 17.58
C TYR A 104 9.93 -14.24 16.29
N GLY A 105 9.95 -13.08 15.62
CA GLY A 105 10.57 -12.91 14.30
C GLY A 105 9.66 -13.42 13.18
N ASP A 106 9.65 -14.72 12.95
CA ASP A 106 8.75 -15.33 11.96
C ASP A 106 7.40 -15.73 12.59
N THR A 107 6.37 -14.92 12.31
CA THR A 107 5.00 -15.12 12.81
C THR A 107 4.00 -15.52 11.73
N ALA A 108 4.46 -15.92 10.54
CA ALA A 108 3.60 -16.19 9.39
C ALA A 108 2.54 -17.27 9.69
N ASP A 109 2.95 -18.32 10.41
CA ASP A 109 2.10 -19.48 10.74
C ASP A 109 1.24 -19.28 11.99
N GLY A 110 1.30 -18.12 12.66
CA GLY A 110 0.62 -17.91 13.94
C GLY A 110 -0.88 -18.19 13.88
N ALA A 111 -1.54 -17.78 12.79
CA ALA A 111 -2.96 -18.03 12.58
C ALA A 111 -3.29 -19.54 12.49
N TRP A 112 -2.42 -20.32 11.86
CA TRP A 112 -2.59 -21.76 11.73
C TRP A 112 -2.40 -22.48 13.06
N TYR A 113 -1.36 -22.14 13.83
CA TYR A 113 -1.19 -22.70 15.17
C TYR A 113 -2.34 -22.34 16.12
N PHE A 114 -2.86 -21.12 16.03
CA PHE A 114 -4.06 -20.74 16.81
C PHE A 114 -5.28 -21.57 16.44
N GLN A 115 -5.46 -21.87 15.16
CA GLN A 115 -6.54 -22.75 14.70
C GLN A 115 -6.37 -24.16 15.28
N LEU A 116 -5.17 -24.74 15.23
CA LEU A 116 -4.88 -26.05 15.84
C LEU A 116 -5.16 -26.07 17.37
N VAL A 117 -4.79 -25.00 18.08
CA VAL A 117 -5.08 -24.83 19.51
C VAL A 117 -6.58 -24.71 19.77
N LYS A 118 -7.31 -23.99 18.93
CA LYS A 118 -8.76 -23.81 19.05
C LYS A 118 -9.52 -25.12 18.79
N ASP A 119 -9.07 -25.88 17.79
CA ASP A 119 -9.76 -27.08 17.32
C ASP A 119 -9.44 -28.31 18.18
N GLY A 120 -8.39 -28.25 19.00
CA GLY A 120 -7.94 -29.39 19.79
C GLY A 120 -7.56 -30.59 18.91
N GLN A 121 -7.06 -30.32 17.71
CA GLN A 121 -6.76 -31.34 16.72
C GLN A 121 -5.60 -32.24 17.18
N ASN A 122 -5.73 -33.55 16.95
CA ASN A 122 -4.61 -34.47 17.14
C ASN A 122 -3.52 -34.19 16.09
N ILE A 123 -2.31 -33.90 16.55
CA ILE A 123 -1.17 -33.50 15.73
C ILE A 123 -0.17 -34.64 15.45
N HIS A 124 -0.47 -35.88 15.87
CA HIS A 124 0.46 -37.01 15.81
C HIS A 124 1.07 -37.21 14.41
N GLU A 125 0.24 -37.17 13.36
CA GLU A 125 0.69 -37.38 11.97
C GLU A 125 1.51 -36.22 11.39
N ILE A 126 1.37 -35.03 11.96
CA ILE A 126 2.01 -33.81 11.44
C ILE A 126 3.13 -33.30 12.35
N ARG A 127 3.40 -34.01 13.47
CA ARG A 127 4.28 -33.55 14.55
C ARG A 127 5.69 -33.21 14.06
N ASP A 128 6.24 -34.01 13.14
CA ASP A 128 7.60 -33.85 12.62
C ASP A 128 7.76 -32.64 11.69
N HIS A 129 6.66 -32.20 11.07
CA HIS A 129 6.62 -31.04 10.18
C HIS A 129 6.00 -29.80 10.82
N LEU A 130 5.39 -29.97 12.00
CA LEU A 130 4.60 -28.96 12.70
C LEU A 130 5.37 -27.65 12.87
N MET A 131 6.66 -27.71 13.21
CA MET A 131 7.50 -26.53 13.46
C MET A 131 7.71 -25.63 12.23
N PHE A 132 7.62 -26.19 11.03
CA PHE A 132 7.92 -25.51 9.76
C PHE A 132 6.68 -24.91 9.09
N GLY A 133 5.53 -24.93 9.78
CA GLY A 133 4.33 -24.26 9.32
C GLY A 133 3.50 -25.04 8.31
N GLN A 134 2.33 -24.47 7.97
CA GLN A 134 1.29 -25.15 7.19
C GLN A 134 1.77 -25.59 5.80
N ASN A 135 2.68 -24.84 5.18
CA ASN A 135 3.20 -25.11 3.83
C ASN A 135 4.07 -26.38 3.75
N HIS A 136 4.64 -26.84 4.87
CA HIS A 136 5.50 -28.03 4.91
C HIS A 136 4.77 -29.30 5.31
N VAL A 137 3.50 -29.19 5.73
CA VAL A 137 2.62 -30.33 6.06
C VAL A 137 1.91 -30.87 4.80
N GLY A 138 2.15 -30.24 3.64
CA GLY A 138 1.69 -30.67 2.32
C GLY A 138 0.91 -29.58 1.61
N ASP A 139 1.56 -28.83 0.72
CA ASP A 139 1.18 -28.71 -0.69
C ASP A 139 2.26 -27.90 -1.45
N VAL A 140 2.67 -28.44 -2.60
CA VAL A 140 3.64 -27.85 -3.52
C VAL A 140 2.88 -27.11 -4.63
N GLY A 141 2.85 -25.79 -4.54
CA GLY A 141 2.86 -24.92 -5.71
C GLY A 141 1.52 -24.54 -6.36
N HIS A 142 1.51 -23.27 -6.80
CA HIS A 142 0.64 -22.63 -7.78
C HIS A 142 -0.82 -22.31 -7.39
N ALA A 143 -1.16 -21.02 -7.59
CA ALA A 143 -2.51 -20.48 -7.77
C ALA A 143 -3.61 -21.17 -6.94
N GLY A 144 -3.69 -20.83 -5.66
CA GLY A 144 -4.55 -21.44 -4.65
C GLY A 144 -6.05 -21.38 -4.92
N LYS A 145 -6.57 -22.09 -5.92
CA LYS A 145 -8.00 -22.43 -6.01
C LYS A 145 -8.42 -23.43 -4.93
N THR A 146 -7.46 -24.16 -4.35
CA THR A 146 -7.75 -25.31 -3.48
C THR A 146 -7.93 -24.97 -2.01
N LEU A 147 -7.33 -23.87 -1.52
CA LEU A 147 -7.32 -23.54 -0.08
C LEU A 147 -8.71 -23.17 0.46
N ALA A 148 -9.49 -22.38 -0.29
CA ALA A 148 -10.82 -21.97 0.15
C ALA A 148 -11.82 -23.13 0.23
N ALA A 149 -11.67 -24.15 -0.62
CA ALA A 149 -12.59 -25.28 -0.67
C ALA A 149 -12.47 -26.15 0.59
N THR A 150 -11.26 -26.32 1.13
CA THR A 150 -10.97 -27.21 2.27
C THR A 150 -11.15 -26.57 3.64
N MET A 151 -11.30 -25.25 3.73
CA MET A 151 -11.55 -24.55 4.99
C MET A 151 -12.89 -24.91 5.63
N ALA A 152 -12.95 -25.01 6.96
CA ALA A 152 -14.21 -25.10 7.70
C ALA A 152 -15.01 -23.78 7.62
N ASP A 153 -16.33 -23.84 7.80
CA ASP A 153 -17.20 -22.66 7.73
C ASP A 153 -16.94 -21.67 8.88
N ASP A 154 -16.46 -22.11 10.03
CA ASP A 154 -16.13 -21.22 11.15
C ASP A 154 -14.70 -20.64 11.05
N ALA A 155 -13.91 -21.05 10.04
CA ALA A 155 -12.56 -20.56 9.83
C ALA A 155 -12.55 -19.06 9.53
N GLN A 156 -11.71 -18.31 10.26
CA GLN A 156 -11.62 -16.86 10.16
C GLN A 156 -10.98 -16.42 8.84
N VAL A 157 -11.69 -15.62 8.05
CA VAL A 157 -11.22 -15.11 6.74
C VAL A 157 -10.77 -13.65 6.83
N CYS A 158 -11.60 -12.78 7.44
CA CYS A 158 -11.27 -11.37 7.64
C CYS A 158 -11.01 -11.06 9.11
N GLY A 159 -9.74 -10.97 9.51
CA GLY A 159 -9.38 -10.64 10.90
C GLY A 159 -9.75 -9.22 11.34
N CYS A 160 -9.86 -8.26 10.41
CA CYS A 160 -10.24 -6.88 10.75
C CYS A 160 -11.72 -6.73 11.10
N ASN A 161 -12.59 -7.52 10.46
CA ASN A 161 -14.05 -7.40 10.59
C ASN A 161 -14.69 -8.66 11.21
N GLY A 162 -13.88 -9.64 11.65
CA GLY A 162 -14.38 -10.85 12.31
C GLY A 162 -15.31 -11.70 11.43
N VAL A 163 -15.02 -11.79 10.13
CA VAL A 163 -15.83 -12.53 9.14
C VAL A 163 -15.22 -13.91 8.84
N CYS A 164 -16.00 -14.98 9.01
CA CYS A 164 -15.59 -16.36 8.75
C CYS A 164 -16.01 -16.82 7.34
N LYS A 165 -15.50 -17.98 6.88
CA LYS A 165 -15.84 -18.55 5.56
C LYS A 165 -17.35 -18.75 5.41
N GLY A 166 -18.01 -19.29 6.42
CA GLY A 166 -19.44 -19.57 6.44
C GLY A 166 -20.29 -18.31 6.31
N ASP A 167 -19.85 -17.18 6.89
CA ASP A 167 -20.53 -15.89 6.71
C ASP A 167 -20.50 -15.46 5.24
N ILE A 168 -19.36 -15.64 4.58
CA ILE A 168 -19.16 -15.31 3.15
C ILE A 168 -19.96 -16.27 2.26
N VAL A 169 -19.85 -17.59 2.49
CA VAL A 169 -20.58 -18.63 1.76
C VAL A 169 -22.09 -18.43 1.90
N LYS A 170 -22.58 -18.14 3.11
CA LYS A 170 -23.99 -17.88 3.39
C LYS A 170 -24.47 -16.62 2.66
N ALA A 171 -23.69 -15.54 2.70
CA ALA A 171 -24.02 -14.31 1.97
C ALA A 171 -24.10 -14.58 0.46
N ILE A 172 -23.11 -15.28 -0.11
CA ILE A 172 -23.09 -15.65 -1.53
C ILE A 172 -24.33 -16.45 -1.91
N LYS A 173 -24.65 -17.52 -1.16
CA LYS A 173 -25.77 -18.42 -1.47
C LYS A 173 -27.14 -17.78 -1.25
N SER A 174 -27.33 -17.04 -0.15
CA SER A 174 -28.63 -16.47 0.21
C SER A 174 -28.98 -15.21 -0.57
N GLN A 175 -27.97 -14.44 -0.99
CA GLN A 175 -28.16 -13.16 -1.67
C GLN A 175 -27.75 -13.19 -3.14
N GLY A 176 -27.28 -14.33 -3.65
CA GLY A 176 -26.84 -14.47 -5.04
C GLY A 176 -25.68 -13.53 -5.38
N LEU A 177 -24.62 -13.52 -4.58
CA LEU A 177 -23.48 -12.61 -4.79
C LEU A 177 -22.49 -13.25 -5.77
N PHE A 178 -22.24 -12.57 -6.89
CA PHE A 178 -21.35 -13.08 -7.95
C PHE A 178 -20.02 -12.34 -8.04
N THR A 179 -19.88 -11.20 -7.35
CA THR A 179 -18.68 -10.35 -7.42
C THR A 179 -18.06 -10.10 -6.05
N LEU A 180 -16.75 -9.82 -6.04
CA LEU A 180 -16.02 -9.46 -4.81
C LEU A 180 -16.59 -8.19 -4.16
N ASP A 181 -17.04 -7.21 -4.97
CA ASP A 181 -17.61 -5.98 -4.43
C ASP A 181 -18.96 -6.22 -3.76
N ASP A 182 -19.76 -7.17 -4.28
CA ASP A 182 -21.00 -7.57 -3.63
C ASP A 182 -20.72 -8.27 -2.29
N VAL A 183 -19.70 -9.14 -2.24
CA VAL A 183 -19.25 -9.74 -0.98
C VAL A 183 -18.76 -8.68 0.00
N ARG A 184 -17.99 -7.69 -0.44
CA ARG A 184 -17.52 -6.56 0.40
C ARG A 184 -18.67 -5.74 0.96
N LYS A 185 -19.67 -5.42 0.15
CA LYS A 185 -20.84 -4.63 0.57
C LYS A 185 -21.62 -5.33 1.68
N HIS A 186 -21.83 -6.64 1.54
CA HIS A 186 -22.73 -7.40 2.42
C HIS A 186 -22.04 -8.04 3.63
N THR A 187 -20.76 -8.42 3.51
CA THR A 187 -20.03 -9.10 4.60
C THR A 187 -19.00 -8.21 5.29
N LYS A 188 -18.60 -7.10 4.67
CA LYS A 188 -17.43 -6.29 5.05
C LYS A 188 -16.08 -7.04 4.95
N ALA A 189 -16.02 -8.30 4.52
CA ALA A 189 -14.75 -8.94 4.21
C ALA A 189 -14.04 -8.16 3.08
N SER A 190 -12.70 -8.08 3.11
CA SER A 190 -11.88 -7.34 2.12
C SER A 190 -12.07 -5.80 2.10
N SER A 191 -13.01 -5.20 2.84
CA SER A 191 -13.31 -3.76 2.73
C SER A 191 -12.41 -2.82 3.53
N SER A 192 -11.70 -3.30 4.56
CA SER A 192 -10.93 -2.43 5.48
C SER A 192 -9.45 -2.31 5.10
N CYS A 193 -8.68 -3.41 5.22
CA CYS A 193 -7.24 -3.43 4.92
C CYS A 193 -6.90 -4.17 3.61
N GLY A 194 -7.85 -4.91 3.04
CA GLY A 194 -7.70 -5.66 1.80
C GLY A 194 -6.82 -6.92 1.88
N SER A 195 -6.20 -7.27 3.01
CA SER A 195 -5.28 -8.42 3.10
C SER A 195 -5.94 -9.77 2.79
N CYS A 196 -7.22 -9.93 3.15
CA CYS A 196 -8.00 -11.13 2.91
C CYS A 196 -8.63 -11.20 1.51
N THR A 197 -8.37 -10.24 0.62
CA THR A 197 -9.05 -10.15 -0.69
C THR A 197 -8.91 -11.42 -1.52
N GLY A 198 -7.69 -11.94 -1.68
CA GLY A 198 -7.46 -13.15 -2.46
C GLY A 198 -8.19 -14.37 -1.88
N LEU A 199 -8.26 -14.48 -0.55
CA LEU A 199 -8.98 -15.56 0.10
C LEU A 199 -10.51 -15.44 -0.07
N VAL A 200 -11.03 -14.21 -0.03
CA VAL A 200 -12.45 -13.93 -0.33
C VAL A 200 -12.77 -14.26 -1.79
N GLU A 201 -11.90 -13.94 -2.73
CA GLU A 201 -12.05 -14.30 -4.15
C GLU A 201 -12.04 -15.81 -4.36
N GLN A 202 -11.16 -16.54 -3.66
CA GLN A 202 -11.13 -18.00 -3.70
C GLN A 202 -12.42 -18.61 -3.13
N ILE A 203 -12.93 -18.09 -2.00
CA ILE A 203 -14.20 -18.55 -1.42
C ILE A 203 -15.37 -18.25 -2.36
N LEU A 204 -15.37 -17.07 -2.99
CA LEU A 204 -16.36 -16.71 -4.00
C LEU A 204 -16.31 -17.67 -5.18
N ALA A 205 -15.12 -17.92 -5.74
CA ALA A 205 -14.92 -18.86 -6.83
C ALA A 205 -15.34 -20.30 -6.48
N SER A 206 -15.01 -20.77 -5.27
CA SER A 206 -15.38 -22.11 -4.82
C SER A 206 -16.88 -22.25 -4.52
N THR A 207 -17.54 -21.17 -4.09
CA THR A 207 -18.96 -21.21 -3.68
C THR A 207 -19.91 -21.11 -4.87
N VAL A 208 -19.56 -20.30 -5.86
CA VAL A 208 -20.39 -20.07 -7.06
C VAL A 208 -20.10 -21.12 -8.15
N GLY A 209 -18.99 -21.87 -8.03
CA GLY A 209 -18.53 -22.77 -9.09
C GLY A 209 -18.07 -22.00 -10.33
N GLY A 210 -17.90 -22.68 -11.48
CA GLY A 210 -17.41 -22.07 -12.73
C GLY A 210 -18.19 -20.87 -13.29
N ALA A 211 -19.27 -20.43 -12.62
CA ALA A 211 -19.98 -19.18 -12.85
C ALA A 211 -19.34 -17.96 -12.13
N TYR A 212 -18.24 -18.14 -11.39
CA TYR A 212 -17.37 -17.04 -11.01
C TYR A 212 -16.61 -16.55 -12.24
N THR A 213 -17.09 -15.45 -12.82
CA THR A 213 -16.31 -14.65 -13.74
C THR A 213 -15.43 -13.73 -12.88
N PRO A 214 -14.09 -13.92 -12.82
CA PRO A 214 -13.23 -12.85 -12.35
C PRO A 214 -13.58 -11.66 -13.24
N ALA A 215 -14.13 -10.60 -12.67
CA ALA A 215 -14.45 -9.42 -13.45
C ALA A 215 -13.14 -9.02 -14.14
N ASP A 216 -13.09 -9.15 -15.46
CA ASP A 216 -11.94 -8.69 -16.21
C ASP A 216 -11.82 -7.21 -15.89
N THR A 217 -10.72 -6.83 -15.23
CA THR A 217 -10.53 -5.45 -14.79
C THR A 217 -10.52 -4.49 -15.98
N ARG A 218 -10.36 -5.02 -17.20
CA ARG A 218 -10.51 -4.31 -18.48
C ARG A 218 -11.91 -3.76 -18.72
N ASP A 219 -12.96 -4.45 -18.28
CA ASP A 219 -14.35 -4.09 -18.59
C ASP A 219 -15.10 -3.48 -17.41
N LYS A 220 -14.46 -3.41 -16.23
CA LYS A 220 -15.08 -2.83 -15.04
C LYS A 220 -15.20 -1.31 -15.20
N PRO A 221 -16.41 -0.73 -15.00
CA PRO A 221 -16.57 0.72 -14.99
C PRO A 221 -15.70 1.38 -13.93
N MET A 222 -15.16 2.56 -14.25
CA MET A 222 -14.26 3.30 -13.36
C MET A 222 -14.87 3.58 -11.99
N CYS A 223 -16.16 3.94 -11.97
CA CYS A 223 -16.96 4.17 -10.77
C CYS A 223 -18.45 4.23 -11.15
N GLY A 224 -19.35 4.41 -10.18
CA GLY A 224 -20.80 4.51 -10.45
C GLY A 224 -21.25 5.74 -11.25
N CYS A 225 -20.34 6.66 -11.63
CA CYS A 225 -20.67 7.83 -12.45
C CYS A 225 -20.63 7.54 -13.96
N THR A 226 -20.17 6.36 -14.37
CA THR A 226 -19.97 6.00 -15.78
C THR A 226 -20.12 4.50 -15.95
N ASP A 227 -20.49 4.05 -17.15
CA ASP A 227 -20.41 2.63 -17.53
C ASP A 227 -19.09 2.30 -18.22
N HIS A 228 -18.24 3.30 -18.46
CA HIS A 228 -16.98 3.15 -19.19
C HIS A 228 -15.86 2.69 -18.27
N ALA A 229 -15.13 1.66 -18.73
CA ALA A 229 -13.92 1.20 -18.07
C ALA A 229 -12.73 2.14 -18.33
N HIS A 230 -11.67 2.01 -17.52
CA HIS A 230 -10.50 2.88 -17.63
C HIS A 230 -9.85 2.86 -19.02
N GLY A 231 -9.77 1.68 -19.66
CA GLY A 231 -9.21 1.55 -21.01
C GLY A 231 -9.99 2.35 -22.06
N VAL A 232 -11.32 2.20 -22.07
CA VAL A 232 -12.22 2.92 -22.99
C VAL A 232 -12.11 4.43 -22.80
N VAL A 233 -12.04 4.90 -21.56
CA VAL A 233 -11.89 6.34 -21.26
C VAL A 233 -10.57 6.88 -21.78
N ARG A 234 -9.45 6.18 -21.55
CA ARG A 234 -8.13 6.62 -22.07
C ARG A 234 -8.10 6.64 -23.60
N GLN A 235 -8.63 5.60 -24.23
CA GLN A 235 -8.70 5.51 -25.69
C GLN A 235 -9.55 6.65 -26.26
N THR A 236 -10.74 6.88 -25.70
CA THR A 236 -11.64 7.97 -26.12
C THR A 236 -10.99 9.34 -25.99
N ILE A 237 -10.32 9.63 -24.86
CA ILE A 237 -9.58 10.89 -24.66
C ILE A 237 -8.56 11.11 -25.77
N ARG A 238 -7.85 10.05 -26.19
CA ARG A 238 -6.84 10.12 -27.25
C ARG A 238 -7.47 10.28 -28.64
N GLU A 239 -8.44 9.43 -29.00
CA GLU A 239 -9.05 9.42 -30.34
C GLU A 239 -9.89 10.66 -30.64
N ARG A 240 -10.48 11.26 -29.60
CA ARG A 240 -11.34 12.45 -29.72
C ARG A 240 -10.65 13.75 -29.33
N HIS A 241 -9.35 13.70 -29.01
CA HIS A 241 -8.54 14.86 -28.60
C HIS A 241 -9.22 15.68 -27.49
N LEU A 242 -9.65 15.00 -26.43
CA LEU A 242 -10.31 15.66 -25.30
C LEU A 242 -9.24 16.21 -24.35
N ILE A 243 -9.32 17.49 -24.00
CA ILE A 243 -8.30 18.19 -23.18
C ILE A 243 -8.84 18.70 -21.83
N THR A 244 -10.16 18.61 -21.59
CA THR A 244 -10.76 19.03 -20.32
C THR A 244 -11.64 17.94 -19.69
N ILE A 245 -11.77 17.96 -18.36
CA ILE A 245 -12.64 17.04 -17.62
C ILE A 245 -14.11 17.21 -18.04
N PRO A 246 -14.68 18.43 -18.15
CA PRO A 246 -16.05 18.63 -18.62
C PRO A 246 -16.30 18.05 -20.02
N ASP A 247 -15.37 18.24 -20.97
CA ASP A 247 -15.54 17.71 -22.33
C ASP A 247 -15.53 16.18 -22.33
N ALA A 248 -14.61 15.57 -21.57
CA ALA A 248 -14.56 14.12 -21.41
C ALA A 248 -15.84 13.55 -20.78
N MET A 249 -16.34 14.19 -19.72
CA MET A 249 -17.59 13.77 -19.07
C MET A 249 -18.81 13.95 -19.97
N SER A 250 -18.91 15.08 -20.68
CA SER A 250 -20.02 15.36 -21.59
C SER A 250 -20.02 14.41 -22.78
N TYR A 251 -18.86 14.19 -23.40
CA TYR A 251 -18.73 13.31 -24.57
C TYR A 251 -19.06 11.86 -24.24
N MET A 252 -18.65 11.39 -23.06
CA MET A 252 -18.87 10.01 -22.62
C MET A 252 -20.14 9.83 -21.77
N GLU A 253 -21.02 10.84 -21.76
CA GLU A 253 -22.33 10.83 -21.09
C GLU A 253 -22.23 10.42 -19.60
N TRP A 254 -21.36 11.09 -18.85
CA TRP A 254 -21.21 10.85 -17.42
C TRP A 254 -22.53 11.06 -16.68
N LYS A 255 -22.92 10.09 -15.85
CA LYS A 255 -24.18 10.08 -15.10
C LYS A 255 -24.25 11.18 -14.05
N THR A 256 -23.09 11.68 -13.59
CA THR A 256 -23.01 12.78 -12.63
C THR A 256 -22.28 13.98 -13.23
N PRO A 257 -22.88 15.19 -13.14
CA PRO A 257 -22.33 16.38 -13.80
C PRO A 257 -20.95 16.81 -13.26
N ASN A 258 -20.66 16.50 -11.99
CA ASN A 258 -19.41 16.88 -11.33
C ASN A 258 -18.44 15.70 -11.13
N GLY A 259 -18.78 14.49 -11.56
CA GLY A 259 -18.03 13.28 -11.22
C GLY A 259 -18.03 12.97 -9.72
N CYS A 260 -17.03 12.21 -9.26
CA CYS A 260 -16.82 11.83 -7.87
C CYS A 260 -15.33 11.74 -7.53
N PRO A 261 -14.96 11.52 -6.24
CA PRO A 261 -13.56 11.39 -5.82
C PRO A 261 -12.78 10.23 -6.47
N SER A 262 -13.44 9.30 -7.16
CA SER A 262 -12.78 8.21 -7.90
C SER A 262 -12.46 8.58 -9.35
N CYS A 263 -13.41 9.18 -10.07
CA CYS A 263 -13.25 9.45 -11.50
C CYS A 263 -12.59 10.79 -11.81
N ARG A 264 -12.80 11.83 -10.99
CA ARG A 264 -12.17 13.14 -11.24
C ARG A 264 -10.64 13.05 -11.26
N PRO A 265 -9.97 12.41 -10.29
CA PRO A 265 -8.51 12.29 -10.32
C PRO A 265 -8.01 11.46 -11.50
N ALA A 266 -8.74 10.40 -11.86
CA ALA A 266 -8.40 9.56 -13.00
C ALA A 266 -8.50 10.34 -14.31
N LEU A 267 -9.59 11.08 -14.54
CA LEU A 267 -9.76 11.93 -15.72
C LEU A 267 -8.69 13.01 -15.78
N ASN A 268 -8.42 13.73 -14.68
CA ASN A 268 -7.36 14.71 -14.62
C ASN A 268 -6.00 14.10 -15.05
N TYR A 269 -5.64 12.96 -14.46
CA TYR A 269 -4.41 12.27 -14.80
C TYR A 269 -4.36 11.81 -16.27
N TYR A 270 -5.46 11.25 -16.79
CA TYR A 270 -5.51 10.77 -18.17
C TYR A 270 -5.38 11.89 -19.18
N LEU A 271 -5.99 13.05 -18.92
CA LEU A 271 -5.85 14.23 -19.78
C LEU A 271 -4.40 14.73 -19.78
N ILE A 272 -3.82 15.02 -18.61
CA ILE A 272 -2.46 15.60 -18.53
C ILE A 272 -1.35 14.63 -18.94
N SER A 273 -1.57 13.31 -18.85
CA SER A 273 -0.61 12.30 -19.32
C SER A 273 -0.74 12.00 -20.81
N THR A 274 -1.91 12.22 -21.41
CA THR A 274 -2.13 12.04 -22.85
C THR A 274 -1.70 13.27 -23.65
N TRP A 275 -2.00 14.46 -23.13
CA TRP A 275 -1.81 15.75 -23.78
C TRP A 275 -0.97 16.72 -22.93
N PRO A 276 0.30 16.39 -22.65
CA PRO A 276 1.18 17.28 -21.88
C PRO A 276 1.33 18.64 -22.58
N GLY A 277 1.15 19.73 -21.83
CA GLY A 277 1.23 21.11 -22.35
C GLY A 277 -0.09 21.64 -22.94
N GLU A 278 -1.01 20.77 -23.37
CA GLU A 278 -2.33 21.17 -23.89
C GLU A 278 -3.43 21.02 -22.82
N ALA A 279 -3.48 19.87 -22.14
CA ALA A 279 -4.42 19.66 -21.05
C ALA A 279 -3.95 20.38 -19.78
N LYS A 280 -4.87 21.15 -19.18
CA LYS A 280 -4.59 21.90 -17.94
C LYS A 280 -4.89 21.02 -16.72
N ASP A 281 -3.92 20.94 -15.81
CA ASP A 281 -4.11 20.26 -14.51
C ASP A 281 -5.22 20.95 -13.70
N ASP A 282 -6.12 20.16 -13.12
CA ASP A 282 -7.15 20.60 -12.18
C ASP A 282 -6.74 20.23 -10.73
N PRO A 283 -6.25 21.19 -9.93
CA PRO A 283 -5.84 20.95 -8.54
C PRO A 283 -6.97 20.40 -7.66
N GLN A 284 -8.24 20.70 -7.96
CA GLN A 284 -9.37 20.17 -7.18
C GLN A 284 -9.63 18.69 -7.44
N SER A 285 -9.16 18.20 -8.58
CA SER A 285 -9.23 16.78 -8.94
C SER A 285 -8.01 15.99 -8.46
N ARG A 286 -7.07 16.61 -7.73
CA ARG A 286 -5.95 15.92 -7.07
C ARG A 286 -6.30 15.51 -5.65
N PHE A 287 -5.62 14.48 -5.13
CA PHE A 287 -5.74 14.16 -3.71
C PHE A 287 -5.17 15.29 -2.85
N ILE A 288 -5.63 15.40 -1.60
CA ILE A 288 -5.17 16.44 -0.67
C ILE A 288 -3.65 16.52 -0.58
N ASN A 289 -2.96 15.38 -0.56
CA ASN A 289 -1.50 15.32 -0.47
C ASN A 289 -0.78 15.88 -1.70
N GLU A 290 -1.44 15.81 -2.85
CA GLU A 290 -0.91 16.29 -4.12
C GLU A 290 -1.19 17.77 -4.30
N ARG A 291 -2.40 18.24 -3.94
CA ARG A 291 -2.78 19.65 -3.99
C ARG A 291 -2.03 20.48 -2.94
N ALA A 292 -1.89 19.96 -1.73
CA ALA A 292 -1.19 20.66 -0.65
C ALA A 292 0.33 20.49 -0.70
N HIS A 293 0.85 19.69 -1.63
CA HIS A 293 2.29 19.39 -1.78
C HIS A 293 2.99 18.95 -0.48
N ALA A 294 2.22 18.36 0.43
CA ALA A 294 2.58 17.90 1.78
C ALA A 294 1.59 16.80 2.20
N ASN A 295 1.97 15.89 3.09
CA ASN A 295 1.09 14.78 3.48
C ASN A 295 0.21 15.11 4.69
N ILE A 296 -1.11 15.05 4.55
CA ILE A 296 -2.04 15.22 5.67
C ILE A 296 -1.89 14.07 6.69
N GLN A 297 -1.88 14.42 7.97
CA GLN A 297 -1.79 13.52 9.11
C GLN A 297 -3.15 13.34 9.78
N LYS A 298 -3.24 12.38 10.72
CA LYS A 298 -4.51 12.01 11.38
C LYS A 298 -5.14 13.15 12.18
N ASP A 299 -4.31 14.02 12.74
CA ASP A 299 -4.69 15.18 13.54
C ASP A 299 -4.96 16.43 12.69
N GLY A 300 -4.94 16.31 11.35
CA GLY A 300 -5.13 17.43 10.43
C GLY A 300 -3.88 18.27 10.17
N THR A 301 -2.76 17.99 10.84
CA THR A 301 -1.46 18.58 10.51
C THR A 301 -0.89 17.96 9.23
N TYR A 302 0.26 18.44 8.79
CA TYR A 302 0.93 18.01 7.57
C TYR A 302 2.35 17.53 7.85
N SER A 303 2.87 16.70 6.95
CA SER A 303 4.29 16.40 6.91
C SER A 303 4.96 16.89 5.63
N VAL A 304 6.15 17.44 5.82
CA VAL A 304 6.97 18.05 4.77
C VAL A 304 8.25 17.24 4.62
N ILE A 305 8.50 16.77 3.40
CA ILE A 305 9.69 16.00 3.05
C ILE A 305 10.43 16.79 1.97
N PRO A 306 11.57 17.44 2.28
CA PRO A 306 12.40 18.03 1.24
C PRO A 306 13.02 16.95 0.36
N ARG A 307 13.28 17.28 -0.91
CA ARG A 307 13.99 16.39 -1.83
C ARG A 307 15.44 16.25 -1.39
N MET A 308 15.90 15.00 -1.30
CA MET A 308 17.30 14.64 -1.05
C MET A 308 17.71 13.72 -2.19
N TRP A 309 18.37 14.28 -3.21
CA TRP A 309 18.64 13.59 -4.48
C TRP A 309 19.49 12.34 -4.26
N GLY A 310 18.98 11.16 -4.63
CA GLY A 310 19.64 9.88 -4.38
C GLY A 310 19.75 9.51 -2.89
N GLY A 311 19.10 10.26 -2.00
CA GLY A 311 19.27 10.17 -0.55
C GLY A 311 20.48 10.94 0.01
N LEU A 312 21.06 11.86 -0.78
CA LEU A 312 22.22 12.67 -0.40
C LEU A 312 21.81 13.99 0.24
N THR A 313 22.69 14.52 1.08
CA THR A 313 22.53 15.82 1.75
C THR A 313 23.90 16.43 2.07
N THR A 314 23.89 17.72 2.34
CA THR A 314 25.04 18.48 2.84
C THR A 314 24.85 18.91 4.30
N PRO A 315 25.93 19.26 5.02
CA PRO A 315 25.82 19.87 6.35
C PRO A 315 24.99 21.16 6.37
N ALA A 316 25.01 21.94 5.29
CA ALA A 316 24.22 23.16 5.16
C ALA A 316 22.72 22.86 5.07
N GLU A 317 22.31 21.93 4.19
CA GLU A 317 20.91 21.48 4.08
C GLU A 317 20.42 20.86 5.39
N LEU A 318 21.26 20.04 6.06
CA LEU A 318 20.92 19.47 7.37
C LEU A 318 20.71 20.56 8.42
N ARG A 319 21.55 21.59 8.44
CA ARG A 319 21.38 22.74 9.34
C ARG A 319 20.07 23.47 9.06
N THR A 320 19.74 23.73 7.79
CA THR A 320 18.46 24.33 7.42
C THR A 320 17.27 23.49 7.87
N ILE A 321 17.34 22.16 7.77
CA ILE A 321 16.27 21.27 8.27
C ILE A 321 16.12 21.41 9.79
N VAL A 322 17.24 21.51 10.54
CA VAL A 322 17.21 21.76 11.98
C VAL A 322 16.59 23.12 12.29
N ASP A 323 17.04 24.18 11.63
CA ASP A 323 16.55 25.54 11.84
C ASP A 323 15.03 25.64 11.57
N VAL A 324 14.54 24.97 10.52
CA VAL A 324 13.11 24.86 10.21
C VAL A 324 12.38 24.03 11.27
N ALA A 325 12.94 22.90 11.70
CA ALA A 325 12.31 22.09 12.74
C ALA A 325 12.14 22.85 14.05
N GLU A 326 13.14 23.63 14.46
CA GLU A 326 13.08 24.47 15.66
C GLU A 326 12.12 25.65 15.48
N LYS A 327 12.22 26.39 14.37
CA LYS A 327 11.40 27.59 14.09
C LYS A 327 9.90 27.32 14.07
N TYR A 328 9.50 26.17 13.55
CA TYR A 328 8.08 25.77 13.45
C TYR A 328 7.68 24.74 14.52
N GLU A 329 8.53 24.55 15.54
CA GLU A 329 8.29 23.63 16.66
C GLU A 329 7.85 22.24 16.21
N VAL A 330 8.50 21.70 15.17
CA VAL A 330 8.15 20.43 14.52
C VAL A 330 8.26 19.29 15.55
N PRO A 331 7.15 18.64 15.94
CA PRO A 331 7.17 17.65 17.02
C PRO A 331 7.97 16.39 16.72
N THR A 332 8.13 16.03 15.45
CA THR A 332 8.82 14.79 15.06
C THR A 332 9.58 14.94 13.75
N VAL A 333 10.88 14.65 13.79
CA VAL A 333 11.77 14.57 12.63
C VAL A 333 12.14 13.10 12.40
N LYS A 334 11.76 12.52 11.26
CA LYS A 334 11.89 11.07 11.01
C LYS A 334 12.69 10.76 9.75
N MET A 335 13.68 9.86 9.88
CA MET A 335 14.31 9.21 8.73
C MET A 335 13.33 8.25 8.05
N THR A 336 13.11 8.42 6.76
CA THR A 336 12.19 7.59 5.95
C THR A 336 12.91 6.41 5.31
N GLY A 337 12.17 5.35 4.97
CA GLY A 337 12.72 4.20 4.22
C GLY A 337 13.20 4.52 2.79
N GLY A 338 12.97 5.74 2.32
CA GLY A 338 13.49 6.26 1.05
C GLY A 338 14.79 7.06 1.18
N ALA A 339 15.50 6.96 2.31
CA ALA A 339 16.71 7.75 2.60
C ALA A 339 16.44 9.28 2.55
N ARG A 340 15.35 9.73 3.18
CA ARG A 340 14.96 11.15 3.28
C ARG A 340 14.54 11.51 4.70
N ILE A 341 14.44 12.81 5.00
CA ILE A 341 13.98 13.34 6.29
C ILE A 341 12.53 13.84 6.17
N ASP A 342 11.66 13.45 7.10
CA ASP A 342 10.25 13.86 7.18
C ASP A 342 10.02 14.73 8.42
N LEU A 343 9.45 15.91 8.22
CA LEU A 343 9.07 16.86 9.26
C LEU A 343 7.57 16.72 9.52
N LEU A 344 7.17 16.11 10.63
CA LEU A 344 5.79 15.74 10.93
C LEU A 344 5.18 16.67 11.98
N GLY A 345 3.96 17.15 11.74
CA GLY A 345 3.20 17.99 12.69
C GLY A 345 3.11 19.46 12.29
N ILE A 346 3.39 19.80 11.02
CA ILE A 346 3.37 21.19 10.53
C ILE A 346 1.93 21.63 10.26
N LYS A 347 1.54 22.81 10.73
CA LYS A 347 0.22 23.39 10.46
C LYS A 347 0.08 23.78 8.98
N LYS A 348 -1.15 23.73 8.46
CA LYS A 348 -1.41 23.97 7.03
C LYS A 348 -0.96 25.37 6.59
N GLU A 349 -1.24 26.36 7.43
CA GLU A 349 -0.95 27.78 7.21
C GLU A 349 0.55 28.11 7.22
N ASP A 350 1.37 27.26 7.81
CA ASP A 350 2.82 27.43 7.84
C ASP A 350 3.54 26.76 6.67
N LEU A 351 2.85 25.90 5.90
CA LEU A 351 3.44 25.18 4.76
C LEU A 351 4.20 26.11 3.79
N PRO A 352 3.64 27.22 3.28
CA PRO A 352 4.38 28.10 2.38
C PRO A 352 5.63 28.73 3.02
N LYS A 353 5.62 28.97 4.33
CA LYS A 353 6.77 29.57 5.03
C LYS A 353 7.89 28.54 5.23
N VAL A 354 7.52 27.31 5.62
CA VAL A 354 8.46 26.17 5.70
C VAL A 354 9.12 25.93 4.35
N TRP A 355 8.34 25.96 3.26
CA TRP A 355 8.86 25.81 1.91
C TRP A 355 9.79 26.95 1.49
N ALA A 356 9.50 28.18 1.88
CA ALA A 356 10.38 29.32 1.62
C ALA A 356 11.74 29.16 2.34
N ASP A 357 11.72 28.75 3.61
CA ASP A 357 12.94 28.56 4.41
C ASP A 357 13.79 27.39 3.87
N LEU A 358 13.16 26.25 3.54
CA LEU A 358 13.85 25.12 2.90
C LEU A 358 14.37 25.48 1.49
N GLY A 359 13.57 26.23 0.73
CA GLY A 359 13.89 26.69 -0.61
C GLY A 359 15.07 27.67 -0.65
N ALA A 360 15.26 28.47 0.39
CA ALA A 360 16.42 29.37 0.52
C ALA A 360 17.76 28.60 0.58
N ALA A 361 17.74 27.34 1.02
CA ALA A 361 18.89 26.43 0.98
C ALA A 361 18.96 25.58 -0.31
N GLY A 362 18.10 25.85 -1.30
CA GLY A 362 18.04 25.12 -2.57
C GLY A 362 17.27 23.80 -2.50
N MET A 363 16.60 23.50 -1.39
CA MET A 363 15.78 22.29 -1.27
C MET A 363 14.42 22.47 -1.96
N VAL A 364 13.98 21.46 -2.69
CA VAL A 364 12.72 21.46 -3.46
C VAL A 364 11.75 20.41 -2.93
N SER A 365 10.53 20.38 -3.47
CA SER A 365 9.51 19.44 -3.03
C SER A 365 9.93 17.98 -3.15
N GLY A 366 9.77 17.22 -2.06
CA GLY A 366 9.92 15.77 -2.03
C GLY A 366 8.71 14.99 -2.58
N HIS A 367 7.68 15.68 -3.11
CA HIS A 367 6.39 15.08 -3.50
C HIS A 367 5.85 14.11 -2.44
N ALA A 368 5.82 14.58 -1.19
CA ALA A 368 5.33 13.79 -0.07
C ALA A 368 3.94 13.24 -0.39
N TYR A 369 3.83 11.91 -0.45
CA TYR A 369 2.55 11.24 -0.62
C TYR A 369 1.79 11.41 -1.95
N GLY A 370 2.37 12.05 -2.98
CA GLY A 370 1.77 12.16 -4.32
C GLY A 370 1.80 10.89 -5.19
N LYS A 371 0.96 10.79 -6.23
CA LYS A 371 1.06 9.76 -7.28
C LYS A 371 2.11 10.16 -8.32
N SER A 372 3.35 10.24 -7.86
CA SER A 372 4.51 10.67 -8.62
C SER A 372 5.73 9.82 -8.27
N ILE A 373 6.88 10.15 -8.87
CA ILE A 373 8.18 9.72 -8.36
C ILE A 373 8.37 10.16 -6.90
N ARG A 374 8.62 9.18 -6.02
CA ARG A 374 8.85 9.45 -4.59
C ARG A 374 10.30 9.63 -4.25
N THR A 375 11.15 8.71 -4.71
CA THR A 375 12.55 8.66 -4.32
C THR A 375 13.28 7.71 -5.25
N VAL A 376 14.55 8.00 -5.47
CA VAL A 376 15.55 7.03 -5.94
C VAL A 376 16.46 6.71 -4.75
N LYS A 377 16.28 5.53 -4.14
CA LYS A 377 17.14 5.07 -3.03
C LYS A 377 18.46 4.57 -3.61
N THR A 378 19.59 4.99 -3.06
CA THR A 378 20.91 4.51 -3.49
C THR A 378 21.64 3.81 -2.35
N CYS A 379 22.59 2.93 -2.70
CA CYS A 379 23.67 2.60 -1.78
C CYS A 379 24.91 3.44 -2.11
N VAL A 380 25.95 3.34 -1.27
CA VAL A 380 27.16 4.15 -1.42
C VAL A 380 28.04 3.78 -2.63
N GLY A 381 27.72 2.68 -3.32
CA GLY A 381 28.31 2.31 -4.61
C GLY A 381 29.83 2.13 -4.63
N ALA A 382 30.40 2.13 -5.83
CA ALA A 382 31.85 2.11 -6.07
C ALA A 382 32.56 3.37 -5.57
N GLU A 383 31.80 4.43 -5.24
CA GLU A 383 32.34 5.65 -4.67
C GLU A 383 32.93 5.44 -3.27
N HIS A 384 32.39 4.50 -2.47
CA HIS A 384 32.86 4.24 -1.10
C HIS A 384 32.91 2.77 -0.70
N CYS A 385 32.06 1.91 -1.26
CA CYS A 385 32.00 0.51 -0.85
C CYS A 385 33.11 -0.30 -1.55
N ARG A 386 33.87 -1.08 -0.77
CA ARG A 386 34.87 -2.01 -1.32
C ARG A 386 34.33 -3.08 -2.27
N PHE A 387 33.00 -3.27 -2.30
CA PHE A 387 32.31 -4.22 -3.18
C PHE A 387 31.51 -3.53 -4.30
N GLY A 388 31.49 -2.20 -4.32
CA GLY A 388 30.76 -1.46 -5.34
C GLY A 388 31.41 -1.68 -6.70
N THR A 389 30.64 -2.13 -7.68
CA THR A 389 31.07 -2.30 -9.07
C THR A 389 30.73 -1.07 -9.91
N GLN A 390 29.61 -0.41 -9.60
CA GLN A 390 29.14 0.79 -10.28
C GLN A 390 28.88 1.96 -9.32
N ARG A 391 28.91 3.18 -9.88
CA ARG A 391 28.73 4.44 -9.15
C ARG A 391 27.25 4.75 -8.89
N SER A 392 26.65 4.08 -7.91
CA SER A 392 25.20 4.10 -7.70
C SER A 392 24.64 5.42 -7.21
N MET A 393 25.40 6.20 -6.44
CA MET A 393 24.90 7.49 -5.95
C MET A 393 24.78 8.48 -7.09
N ALA A 394 25.83 8.60 -7.93
CA ALA A 394 25.80 9.47 -9.10
C ALA A 394 24.68 9.09 -10.09
N MET A 395 24.56 7.79 -10.39
CA MET A 395 23.50 7.29 -11.28
C MET A 395 22.09 7.54 -10.70
N GLY A 396 21.90 7.31 -9.39
CA GLY A 396 20.62 7.58 -8.74
C GLY A 396 20.21 9.05 -8.77
N VAL A 397 21.15 9.98 -8.59
CA VAL A 397 20.90 11.42 -8.70
C VAL A 397 20.51 11.80 -10.13
N LYS A 398 21.23 11.30 -11.15
CA LYS A 398 20.89 11.55 -12.57
C LYS A 398 19.46 11.10 -12.87
N LEU A 399 19.12 9.88 -12.45
CA LEU A 399 17.80 9.28 -12.68
C LEU A 399 16.68 10.05 -11.95
N GLU A 400 16.91 10.46 -10.70
CA GLU A 400 15.90 11.22 -9.94
C GLU A 400 15.66 12.61 -10.55
N ARG A 401 16.72 13.27 -11.01
CA ARG A 401 16.62 14.59 -11.67
C ARG A 401 15.91 14.52 -13.01
N MET A 402 16.22 13.52 -13.83
CA MET A 402 15.54 13.29 -15.11
C MET A 402 14.02 13.13 -14.93
N LEU A 403 13.61 12.46 -13.85
CA LEU A 403 12.22 12.14 -13.58
C LEU A 403 11.50 13.16 -12.68
N PHE A 404 12.18 14.24 -12.28
CA PHE A 404 11.61 15.21 -11.36
C PHE A 404 10.38 15.88 -11.97
N GLY A 405 9.24 15.79 -11.27
CA GLY A 405 7.95 16.28 -11.76
C GLY A 405 7.07 15.22 -12.41
N MET A 406 7.56 13.98 -12.56
CA MET A 406 6.79 12.91 -13.19
C MET A 406 5.59 12.45 -12.36
N TRP A 407 4.39 12.79 -12.83
CA TRP A 407 3.13 12.21 -12.41
C TRP A 407 2.90 10.84 -13.08
N SER A 408 2.26 9.95 -12.33
CA SER A 408 2.10 8.53 -12.68
C SER A 408 0.76 8.01 -12.17
N PRO A 409 0.24 6.87 -12.67
CA PRO A 409 -1.06 6.35 -12.25
C PRO A 409 -1.09 6.07 -10.73
N HIS A 410 0.04 5.66 -10.16
CA HIS A 410 0.24 5.52 -8.73
C HIS A 410 1.71 5.81 -8.36
N LYS A 411 2.00 6.05 -7.07
CA LYS A 411 3.37 6.25 -6.51
C LYS A 411 4.41 5.31 -7.11
N VAL A 412 5.53 5.87 -7.56
CA VAL A 412 6.68 5.16 -8.14
C VAL A 412 7.90 5.35 -7.24
N LYS A 413 8.61 4.26 -6.96
CA LYS A 413 9.88 4.25 -6.23
C LYS A 413 10.94 3.59 -7.09
N LEU A 414 12.14 4.12 -7.08
CA LEU A 414 13.27 3.54 -7.78
C LEU A 414 14.40 3.27 -6.78
N ALA A 415 15.33 2.40 -7.17
CA ALA A 415 16.59 2.28 -6.45
C ALA A 415 17.75 1.90 -7.36
N VAL A 416 18.94 2.34 -6.98
CA VAL A 416 20.20 2.02 -7.64
C VAL A 416 21.14 1.40 -6.63
N SER A 417 21.42 0.11 -6.81
CA SER A 417 22.41 -0.64 -6.05
C SER A 417 23.68 -0.76 -6.88
N GLY A 418 24.83 -0.34 -6.36
CA GLY A 418 26.09 -0.39 -7.10
C GLY A 418 26.73 -1.77 -7.23
N CYS A 419 26.12 -2.84 -6.70
CA CYS A 419 26.57 -4.23 -6.86
C CYS A 419 25.42 -5.22 -6.57
N PRO A 420 25.58 -6.53 -6.86
CA PRO A 420 24.54 -7.55 -6.65
C PRO A 420 24.10 -7.76 -5.18
N ARG A 421 24.85 -7.23 -4.20
CA ARG A 421 24.44 -7.28 -2.77
C ARG A 421 23.19 -6.46 -2.47
N ASN A 422 22.80 -5.59 -3.40
CA ASN A 422 21.49 -4.97 -3.43
C ASN A 422 21.08 -4.16 -2.19
N CYS A 423 22.02 -3.43 -1.56
CA CYS A 423 21.75 -2.66 -0.34
C CYS A 423 20.68 -1.55 -0.50
N ALA A 424 20.37 -1.13 -1.74
CA ALA A 424 19.30 -0.17 -2.01
C ALA A 424 17.91 -0.82 -2.15
N GLU A 425 17.83 -2.16 -2.04
CA GLU A 425 16.61 -2.97 -2.18
C GLU A 425 15.95 -2.81 -3.56
N ALA A 426 16.75 -2.76 -4.63
CA ALA A 426 16.29 -2.57 -6.01
C ALA A 426 15.28 -3.64 -6.46
N GLY A 427 15.34 -4.84 -5.88
CA GLY A 427 14.47 -5.97 -6.22
C GLY A 427 13.01 -5.82 -5.76
N ILE A 428 12.64 -4.74 -5.06
CA ILE A 428 11.26 -4.47 -4.61
C ILE A 428 10.78 -3.05 -4.98
N LYS A 429 11.48 -2.40 -5.93
CA LYS A 429 11.12 -1.07 -6.42
C LYS A 429 10.45 -1.18 -7.79
N ASP A 430 9.69 -0.14 -8.15
CA ASP A 430 9.00 -0.07 -9.43
C ASP A 430 10.01 -0.08 -10.60
N ILE A 431 11.19 0.54 -10.40
CA ILE A 431 12.42 0.34 -11.19
C ILE A 431 13.57 0.01 -10.25
N GLY A 432 14.26 -1.09 -10.51
CA GLY A 432 15.49 -1.49 -9.83
C GLY A 432 16.67 -1.47 -10.79
N VAL A 433 17.76 -0.84 -10.38
CA VAL A 433 19.04 -0.85 -11.11
C VAL A 433 20.07 -1.53 -10.23
N ILE A 434 20.70 -2.59 -10.73
CA ILE A 434 21.74 -3.34 -10.02
C ILE A 434 23.02 -3.33 -10.85
N GLY A 435 24.07 -2.72 -10.31
CA GLY A 435 25.40 -2.70 -10.91
C GLY A 435 26.04 -4.09 -10.92
N VAL A 436 26.73 -4.39 -12.02
CA VAL A 436 27.59 -5.55 -12.23
C VAL A 436 28.87 -5.07 -12.94
N ASP A 437 29.89 -5.91 -13.06
CA ASP A 437 31.14 -5.49 -13.71
C ASP A 437 30.94 -5.09 -15.18
N ALA A 438 29.99 -5.71 -15.86
CA ALA A 438 29.66 -5.46 -17.26
C ALA A 438 28.71 -4.27 -17.50
N GLY A 439 28.28 -3.55 -16.45
CA GLY A 439 27.31 -2.45 -16.53
C GLY A 439 26.20 -2.60 -15.49
N TYR A 440 24.94 -2.65 -15.93
CA TYR A 440 23.77 -2.69 -15.06
C TYR A 440 22.74 -3.74 -15.50
N GLU A 441 22.07 -4.34 -14.53
CA GLU A 441 20.84 -5.10 -14.70
C GLU A 441 19.65 -4.23 -14.31
N LEU A 442 18.65 -4.19 -15.18
CA LEU A 442 17.40 -3.46 -14.96
C LEU A 442 16.28 -4.42 -14.60
N TYR A 443 15.54 -4.06 -13.56
CA TYR A 443 14.38 -4.78 -13.06
C TYR A 443 13.18 -3.83 -12.97
N VAL A 444 11.98 -4.34 -13.21
CA VAL A 444 10.74 -3.54 -13.20
C VAL A 444 9.65 -4.19 -12.37
N ALA A 445 8.63 -3.41 -12.02
CA ALA A 445 7.40 -3.92 -11.45
C ALA A 445 7.53 -4.58 -10.06
N GLY A 446 8.54 -4.20 -9.26
CA GLY A 446 8.65 -4.59 -7.87
C GLY A 446 7.76 -3.76 -6.93
N ASN A 447 7.43 -4.32 -5.77
CA ASN A 447 6.59 -3.63 -4.79
C ASN A 447 6.88 -4.05 -3.34
N GLY A 448 7.50 -3.19 -2.55
CA GLY A 448 7.59 -3.36 -1.08
C GLY A 448 6.35 -2.87 -0.31
N GLY A 449 5.15 -3.27 -0.74
CA GLY A 449 3.86 -2.81 -0.20
C GLY A 449 3.15 -3.85 0.68
N ILE A 450 1.82 -3.77 0.76
CA ILE A 450 0.97 -4.74 1.51
C ILE A 450 1.26 -6.18 1.09
N LYS A 451 1.35 -6.39 -0.22
CA LYS A 451 1.91 -7.60 -0.81
C LYS A 451 3.28 -7.26 -1.36
N THR A 452 4.30 -7.97 -0.90
CA THR A 452 5.64 -7.82 -1.44
C THR A 452 5.71 -8.54 -2.79
N GLU A 453 6.11 -7.83 -3.83
CA GLU A 453 6.36 -8.39 -5.15
C GLU A 453 7.82 -8.18 -5.53
N VAL A 454 8.46 -9.24 -6.01
CA VAL A 454 9.83 -9.20 -6.53
C VAL A 454 9.80 -8.57 -7.92
N ALA A 455 10.69 -7.61 -8.16
CA ALA A 455 10.85 -6.98 -9.46
C ALA A 455 11.32 -8.00 -10.50
N GLN A 456 10.79 -7.90 -11.71
CA GLN A 456 11.05 -8.81 -12.81
C GLN A 456 12.21 -8.28 -13.67
N PHE A 457 13.09 -9.16 -14.12
CA PHE A 457 14.24 -8.80 -14.95
C PHE A 457 13.78 -8.26 -16.32
N LEU A 458 14.20 -7.04 -16.65
CA LEU A 458 13.93 -6.39 -17.92
C LEU A 458 15.05 -6.68 -18.93
N CYS A 459 16.25 -6.18 -18.67
CA CYS A 459 17.41 -6.32 -19.58
C CYS A 459 18.74 -5.95 -18.89
N LYS A 460 19.84 -6.09 -19.63
CA LYS A 460 21.18 -5.60 -19.27
C LYS A 460 21.56 -4.42 -20.14
N VAL A 461 22.20 -3.42 -19.53
CA VAL A 461 22.71 -2.21 -20.21
C VAL A 461 24.12 -1.90 -19.74
N LYS A 462 24.87 -1.09 -20.50
CA LYS A 462 26.30 -0.83 -20.25
C LYS A 462 26.57 0.56 -19.67
N SER A 463 25.72 1.55 -19.94
CA SER A 463 25.98 2.94 -19.54
C SER A 463 24.84 3.57 -18.74
N ASP A 464 25.15 4.68 -18.06
CA ASP A 464 24.17 5.50 -17.33
C ASP A 464 23.08 6.03 -18.27
N GLU A 465 23.44 6.39 -19.51
CA GLU A 465 22.52 6.85 -20.55
C GLU A 465 21.52 5.77 -20.93
N GLU A 466 21.96 4.52 -21.08
CA GLU A 466 21.06 3.40 -21.32
C GLU A 466 20.19 3.10 -20.09
N VAL A 467 20.71 3.21 -18.86
CA VAL A 467 19.88 3.09 -17.64
C VAL A 467 18.74 4.12 -17.67
N MET A 468 19.05 5.37 -18.02
CA MET A 468 18.05 6.45 -18.14
C MET A 468 17.06 6.17 -19.27
N GLU A 469 17.53 5.76 -20.45
CA GLU A 469 16.70 5.50 -21.63
C GLU A 469 15.67 4.39 -21.36
N TYR A 470 16.13 3.22 -20.90
CA TYR A 470 15.25 2.08 -20.67
C TYR A 470 14.29 2.32 -19.49
N SER A 471 14.76 2.94 -18.42
CA SER A 471 13.91 3.28 -17.26
C SER A 471 12.84 4.31 -17.64
N GLY A 472 13.23 5.35 -18.37
CA GLY A 472 12.31 6.39 -18.85
C GLY A 472 11.26 5.82 -19.80
N ALA A 473 11.67 4.98 -20.76
CA ALA A 473 10.74 4.35 -21.70
C ALA A 473 9.72 3.44 -21.01
N PHE A 474 10.15 2.60 -20.06
CA PHE A 474 9.22 1.78 -19.26
C PHE A 474 8.23 2.66 -18.48
N LEU A 475 8.72 3.72 -17.83
CA LEU A 475 7.88 4.62 -17.05
C LEU A 475 6.88 5.36 -17.95
N GLN A 476 7.26 5.76 -19.16
CA GLN A 476 6.33 6.37 -20.11
C GLN A 476 5.25 5.38 -20.55
N LEU A 477 5.63 4.16 -20.91
CA LEU A 477 4.68 3.12 -21.29
C LEU A 477 3.66 2.89 -20.17
N TYR A 478 4.12 2.79 -18.93
CA TYR A 478 3.25 2.71 -17.76
C TYR A 478 2.39 3.96 -17.53
N ARG A 479 2.91 5.17 -17.77
CA ARG A 479 2.11 6.40 -17.70
C ARG A 479 0.96 6.40 -18.70
N GLU A 480 1.18 5.83 -19.88
CA GLU A 480 0.21 5.82 -20.98
C GLU A 480 -0.78 4.66 -20.91
N GLU A 481 -0.38 3.52 -20.36
CA GLU A 481 -1.21 2.30 -20.36
C GLU A 481 -1.73 1.89 -18.98
N GLY A 482 -1.12 2.38 -17.90
CA GLY A 482 -1.53 2.10 -16.53
C GLY A 482 -2.87 2.77 -16.19
N PHE A 483 -3.74 2.06 -15.48
CA PHE A 483 -4.97 2.63 -14.96
C PHE A 483 -4.67 3.49 -13.71
N TYR A 484 -5.41 4.57 -13.51
CA TYR A 484 -5.20 5.42 -12.35
C TYR A 484 -5.39 4.61 -11.05
N LEU A 485 -4.45 4.78 -10.11
CA LEU A 485 -4.25 3.96 -8.90
C LEU A 485 -3.78 2.51 -9.12
N GLU A 486 -3.45 2.09 -10.34
CA GLU A 486 -2.77 0.83 -10.62
C GLU A 486 -1.28 0.97 -10.29
N ARG A 487 -0.68 -0.03 -9.62
CA ARG A 487 0.78 -0.09 -9.41
C ARG A 487 1.46 -0.70 -10.63
N THR A 488 2.75 -0.41 -10.83
CA THR A 488 3.55 -1.06 -11.88
C THR A 488 3.48 -2.59 -11.84
N CYS A 489 3.51 -3.21 -10.65
CA CYS A 489 3.32 -4.66 -10.48
C CYS A 489 1.97 -5.17 -11.00
N HIS A 490 0.88 -4.44 -10.79
CA HIS A 490 -0.45 -4.82 -11.28
C HIS A 490 -0.58 -4.56 -12.78
N TYR A 491 -0.03 -3.44 -13.26
CA TYR A 491 0.04 -3.12 -14.68
C TYR A 491 0.77 -4.22 -15.46
N VAL A 492 1.99 -4.58 -15.05
CA VAL A 492 2.77 -5.65 -15.72
C VAL A 492 2.08 -7.01 -15.60
N ALA A 493 1.41 -7.30 -14.48
CA ALA A 493 0.59 -8.51 -14.36
C ALA A 493 -0.59 -8.53 -15.36
N ARG A 494 -1.16 -7.36 -15.67
CA ARG A 494 -2.27 -7.22 -16.62
C ARG A 494 -1.84 -7.30 -18.08
N VAL A 495 -0.76 -6.60 -18.47
CA VAL A 495 -0.31 -6.55 -19.87
C VAL A 495 0.72 -7.61 -20.23
N GLY A 496 1.36 -8.23 -19.23
CA GLY A 496 2.44 -9.18 -19.42
C GLY A 496 3.82 -8.50 -19.55
N LEU A 497 4.86 -9.16 -19.01
CA LEU A 497 6.24 -8.66 -19.16
C LEU A 497 6.69 -8.70 -20.63
N ASP A 498 6.20 -9.65 -21.42
CA ASP A 498 6.55 -9.76 -22.84
C ASP A 498 6.06 -8.54 -23.65
N HIS A 499 4.89 -7.99 -23.32
CA HIS A 499 4.41 -6.73 -23.91
C HIS A 499 5.36 -5.56 -23.60
N VAL A 500 5.84 -5.50 -22.34
CA VAL A 500 6.80 -4.47 -21.93
C VAL A 500 8.13 -4.65 -22.65
N LYS A 501 8.65 -5.89 -22.77
CA LYS A 501 9.90 -6.17 -23.49
C LYS A 501 9.79 -5.87 -24.97
N ALA A 502 8.68 -6.23 -25.62
CA ALA A 502 8.43 -5.91 -27.02
C ALA A 502 8.47 -4.40 -27.27
N ALA A 503 7.90 -3.59 -26.37
CA ALA A 503 7.86 -2.14 -26.52
C ALA A 503 9.15 -1.41 -26.11
N VAL A 504 9.85 -1.90 -25.09
CA VAL A 504 10.99 -1.20 -24.48
C VAL A 504 12.33 -1.81 -24.88
N VAL A 505 12.44 -3.14 -24.95
CA VAL A 505 13.72 -3.83 -25.19
C VAL A 505 13.89 -4.13 -26.68
N ASP A 506 12.90 -4.77 -27.28
CA ASP A 506 13.00 -5.37 -28.62
C ASP A 506 12.80 -4.34 -29.75
N ASP A 507 12.19 -3.19 -29.44
CA ASP A 507 11.98 -2.07 -30.37
C ASP A 507 12.73 -0.80 -29.92
N PRO A 508 13.97 -0.58 -30.43
CA PRO A 508 14.76 0.59 -30.09
C PRO A 508 14.14 1.93 -30.54
N LEU A 509 13.36 1.94 -31.64
CA LEU A 509 12.74 3.16 -32.13
C LEU A 509 11.60 3.57 -31.21
N ARG A 510 10.75 2.60 -30.86
CA ARG A 510 9.67 2.83 -29.88
C ARG A 510 10.20 3.18 -28.51
N ARG A 511 11.30 2.57 -28.05
CA ARG A 511 11.95 2.94 -26.78
C ARG A 511 12.37 4.41 -26.77
N LYS A 512 12.99 4.90 -27.84
CA LYS A 512 13.40 6.30 -27.95
C LYS A 512 12.21 7.26 -28.01
N ASP A 513 11.19 6.94 -28.80
CA ASP A 513 9.95 7.73 -28.85
C ASP A 513 9.27 7.84 -27.47
N LEU A 514 9.22 6.73 -26.71
CA LEU A 514 8.71 6.73 -25.34
C LEU A 514 9.53 7.64 -24.41
N LEU A 515 10.87 7.60 -24.49
CA LEU A 515 11.71 8.49 -23.71
C LEU A 515 11.49 9.96 -24.11
N GLU A 516 11.46 10.27 -25.40
CA GLU A 516 11.26 11.63 -25.91
C GLU A 516 9.92 12.21 -25.42
N ARG A 517 8.83 11.43 -25.50
CA ARG A 517 7.52 11.85 -24.97
C ARG A 517 7.51 12.03 -23.46
N LEU A 518 8.27 11.23 -22.71
CA LEU A 518 8.46 11.46 -21.28
C LEU A 518 9.17 12.79 -21.03
N LEU A 519 10.30 13.03 -21.67
CA LEU A 519 11.08 14.25 -21.48
C LEU A 519 10.28 15.49 -21.88
N PHE A 520 9.55 15.43 -22.99
CA PHE A 520 8.60 16.48 -23.39
C PHE A 520 7.55 16.74 -22.31
N ALA A 521 6.98 15.70 -21.71
CA ALA A 521 5.97 15.86 -20.66
C ALA A 521 6.53 16.42 -19.34
N LEU A 522 7.85 16.37 -19.12
CA LEU A 522 8.52 16.89 -17.94
C LEU A 522 9.20 18.25 -18.19
N GLN A 523 9.23 18.70 -19.45
CA GLN A 523 9.80 20.00 -19.79
C GLN A 523 9.08 21.11 -19.01
N ASP A 524 9.83 22.14 -18.64
CA ASP A 524 9.32 23.32 -17.92
C ASP A 524 8.59 23.02 -16.60
N TYR A 525 8.80 21.83 -16.00
CA TYR A 525 8.22 21.51 -14.71
C TYR A 525 8.70 22.49 -13.64
N ALA A 526 7.77 23.22 -13.05
CA ALA A 526 8.03 24.12 -11.94
C ALA A 526 7.84 23.40 -10.60
N ASP A 527 8.80 23.58 -9.68
CA ASP A 527 8.66 23.06 -8.33
C ASP A 527 7.46 23.72 -7.61
N PRO A 528 6.48 22.94 -7.11
CA PRO A 528 5.25 23.50 -6.55
C PRO A 528 5.49 24.31 -5.29
N TRP A 529 6.55 24.02 -4.53
CA TRP A 529 6.92 24.81 -3.36
C TRP A 529 7.36 26.21 -3.77
N GLN A 530 8.27 26.32 -4.74
CA GLN A 530 8.68 27.62 -5.30
C GLN A 530 7.49 28.39 -5.92
N ALA A 531 6.63 27.70 -6.67
CA ALA A 531 5.44 28.32 -7.26
C ALA A 531 4.48 28.87 -6.19
N ALA A 532 4.21 28.09 -5.14
CA ALA A 532 3.37 28.52 -4.04
C ALA A 532 3.98 29.70 -3.26
N VAL A 533 5.29 29.73 -3.06
CA VAL A 533 5.97 30.87 -2.41
C VAL A 533 5.87 32.13 -3.27
N ALA A 534 6.13 32.02 -4.58
CA ALA A 534 6.15 33.15 -5.50
C ALA A 534 4.76 33.74 -5.78
N GLN A 535 3.73 32.90 -5.91
CA GLN A 535 2.40 33.31 -6.40
C GLN A 535 1.39 33.51 -5.27
N PRO A 536 0.95 34.75 -4.96
CA PRO A 536 0.00 35.01 -3.87
C PRO A 536 -1.34 34.26 -4.01
N ALA A 537 -1.83 34.05 -5.23
CA ALA A 537 -3.07 33.33 -5.49
C ALA A 537 -3.04 31.88 -4.98
N LEU A 538 -1.89 31.20 -5.13
CA LEU A 538 -1.69 29.83 -4.62
C LEU A 538 -1.57 29.79 -3.09
N ARG A 539 -1.01 30.85 -2.48
CA ARG A 539 -0.89 30.96 -1.01
C ARG A 539 -2.24 31.05 -0.30
N ARG A 540 -3.26 31.58 -0.98
CA ARG A 540 -4.62 31.71 -0.42
C ARG A 540 -5.21 30.36 0.01
N GLU A 541 -4.82 29.25 -0.63
CA GLU A 541 -5.28 27.91 -0.26
C GLU A 541 -4.82 27.44 1.13
N TYR A 542 -3.78 28.07 1.67
CA TYR A 542 -3.17 27.75 2.96
C TYR A 542 -3.57 28.72 4.06
N GLN A 543 -4.15 29.88 3.70
CA GLN A 543 -4.57 30.89 4.67
C GLN A 543 -5.83 30.46 5.41
N VAL A 544 -5.87 30.73 6.71
CA VAL A 544 -7.08 30.58 7.51
C VAL A 544 -8.07 31.65 7.09
N ILE A 545 -9.30 31.24 6.75
CA ILE A 545 -10.39 32.19 6.48
C ILE A 545 -10.93 32.63 7.83
N GLU A 546 -10.69 33.88 8.21
CA GLU A 546 -11.30 34.48 9.38
C GLU A 546 -12.79 34.72 9.11
N ILE A 547 -13.65 33.98 9.81
CA ILE A 547 -15.09 34.25 9.81
C ILE A 547 -15.31 35.40 10.78
N LYS A 548 -15.55 36.61 10.26
CA LYS A 548 -16.04 37.71 11.11
C LYS A 548 -17.45 37.37 11.56
N GLU A 549 -17.68 37.30 12.86
CA GLU A 549 -19.03 37.19 13.42
C GLU A 549 -19.84 38.38 12.89
N ALA A 550 -20.98 38.10 12.27
CA ALA A 550 -21.89 39.15 11.84
C ALA A 550 -22.40 39.87 13.10
N GLU A 551 -22.19 41.18 13.19
CA GLU A 551 -22.82 42.00 14.21
C GLU A 551 -24.34 41.79 14.09
N VAL A 552 -24.92 41.12 15.08
CA VAL A 552 -26.37 41.04 15.22
C VAL A 552 -26.82 42.44 15.56
N VAL A 553 -27.30 43.16 14.54
CA VAL A 553 -27.96 44.46 14.73
C VAL A 553 -29.24 44.18 15.52
N SER A 554 -29.20 44.50 16.81
CA SER A 554 -30.32 44.38 17.76
C SER A 554 -31.38 45.43 17.54
#